data_AF-A0A1H5HQ89-F1
#
_entry.id   AF-A0A1H5HQ89-F1
#
_cell.length_a   1.000
_cell.length_b   1.000
_cell.length_c   1.000
_cell.angle_alpha   90.00
_cell.angle_beta   90.00
_cell.angle_gamma   90.00
#
_symmetry.space_group_name_H-M   'P 1'
#
loop_
_entity.id
_entity.type
_entity.pdbx_description
1 polymer ?
#
loop_
_entity_poly.entity_id
_entity_poly.type
_entity_poly.pdbx_seq_one_letter_code
_entity_poly.pdbx_strand_id
1 'polypeptide(L)'
;MCVQQGRLFFEAAAAAPIQIKPLLIYYGVVAFAQAVIVARKIVSLSTLARAHALADVTPLNEGVERLLLRCENTGTFQEFNDAIAPLGRIWYFENSMPRWFEKPFDGAAGLSAQRISITDVLSRIPSVADKFSQTFGSSAKAAPIMLDFESPNVGQCRLRIDDPVLFTDRTSLIAAARRWRTDYPFLENWHFIEASHAWGKAVLVFDNSANQDQNDFSEANLVQVNNNGFASARVMMGAHSTFGPASVILPPLSGGYVGSSATYVMQPIGGVKLSEYSLQFLGSFLLVDRI
;
A
#
# COMPACT_ATOMS: atom_id res chain seq x y z
N MET A 1 -24.43 -17.77 1.18
CA MET A 1 -24.14 -18.58 -0.02
C MET A 1 -22.80 -18.18 -0.65
N CYS A 2 -22.60 -16.92 -1.05
CA CYS A 2 -21.36 -16.46 -1.72
C CYS A 2 -20.08 -16.65 -0.91
N VAL A 3 -20.11 -16.40 0.41
CA VAL A 3 -18.94 -16.60 1.30
C VAL A 3 -18.53 -18.07 1.36
N GLN A 4 -19.51 -18.98 1.49
CA GLN A 4 -19.25 -20.43 1.56
C GLN A 4 -18.73 -20.95 0.22
N GLN A 5 -19.31 -20.49 -0.89
CA GLN A 5 -18.86 -20.85 -2.24
C GLN A 5 -17.45 -20.31 -2.53
N GLY A 6 -17.16 -19.06 -2.18
CA GLY A 6 -15.82 -18.49 -2.30
C GLY A 6 -14.77 -19.24 -1.48
N ARG A 7 -15.11 -19.64 -0.25
CA ARG A 7 -14.25 -20.48 0.58
C ARG A 7 -13.92 -21.81 -0.10
N LEU A 8 -14.93 -22.50 -0.66
CA LEU A 8 -14.73 -23.77 -1.36
C LEU A 8 -13.81 -23.62 -2.58
N PHE A 9 -13.89 -22.50 -3.32
CA PHE A 9 -12.97 -22.23 -4.42
C PHE A 9 -11.53 -22.03 -3.95
N PHE A 10 -11.31 -21.29 -2.86
CA PHE A 10 -9.96 -21.13 -2.29
C PHE A 10 -9.40 -22.45 -1.73
N GLU A 11 -10.22 -23.25 -1.05
CA GLU A 11 -9.85 -24.58 -0.57
C GLU A 11 -9.47 -25.51 -1.74
N ALA A 12 -10.28 -25.52 -2.80
CA ALA A 12 -9.97 -26.29 -4.01
C ALA A 12 -8.69 -25.80 -4.70
N ALA A 13 -8.49 -24.47 -4.79
CA ALA A 13 -7.30 -23.87 -5.36
C ALA A 13 -6.02 -24.28 -4.62
N ALA A 14 -6.09 -24.46 -3.29
CA ALA A 14 -4.94 -24.88 -2.48
C ALA A 14 -4.42 -26.27 -2.88
N ALA A 15 -5.32 -27.18 -3.25
CA ALA A 15 -5.00 -28.55 -3.67
C ALA A 15 -4.83 -28.71 -5.20
N ALA A 16 -5.22 -27.71 -6.00
CA ALA A 16 -5.25 -27.80 -7.45
C ALA A 16 -3.85 -27.69 -8.10
N PRO A 17 -3.64 -28.35 -9.26
CA PRO A 17 -2.48 -28.12 -10.12
C PRO A 17 -2.37 -26.66 -10.59
N ILE A 18 -1.16 -26.22 -10.91
CA ILE A 18 -0.86 -24.83 -11.31
C ILE A 18 -1.68 -24.36 -12.52
N GLN A 19 -2.09 -25.28 -13.41
CA GLN A 19 -2.84 -24.98 -14.63
C GLN A 19 -4.29 -24.53 -14.34
N ILE A 20 -4.94 -25.08 -13.31
CA ILE A 20 -6.35 -24.79 -13.00
C ILE A 20 -6.47 -23.83 -11.80
N LYS A 21 -5.40 -23.72 -11.00
CA LYS A 21 -5.36 -22.90 -9.80
C LYS A 21 -5.73 -21.43 -10.02
N PRO A 22 -5.25 -20.72 -11.07
CA PRO A 22 -5.64 -19.33 -11.30
C PRO A 22 -7.15 -19.17 -11.50
N LEU A 23 -7.78 -20.08 -12.26
CA LEU A 23 -9.23 -20.09 -12.49
C LEU A 23 -10.01 -20.23 -11.18
N LEU A 24 -9.60 -21.16 -10.31
CA LEU A 24 -10.23 -21.36 -9.01
C LEU A 24 -10.04 -20.15 -8.09
N ILE A 25 -8.84 -19.57 -8.05
CA ILE A 25 -8.56 -18.34 -7.29
C ILE A 25 -9.47 -17.21 -7.77
N TYR A 26 -9.59 -17.01 -9.08
CA TYR A 26 -10.43 -15.97 -9.65
C TYR A 26 -11.91 -16.14 -9.26
N TYR A 27 -12.47 -17.35 -9.36
CA TYR A 27 -13.85 -17.58 -8.92
C TYR A 27 -14.02 -17.37 -7.40
N GLY A 28 -13.02 -17.72 -6.60
CA GLY A 28 -12.99 -17.39 -5.17
C GLY A 28 -13.04 -15.89 -4.92
N VAL A 29 -12.23 -15.10 -5.65
CA VAL A 29 -12.17 -13.64 -5.55
C VAL A 29 -13.48 -13.00 -6.03
N VAL A 30 -14.08 -13.48 -7.12
CA VAL A 30 -15.39 -12.99 -7.60
C VAL A 30 -16.49 -13.27 -6.57
N ALA A 31 -16.55 -14.48 -6.00
CA ALA A 31 -17.53 -14.83 -4.98
C ALA A 31 -17.36 -13.98 -3.70
N PHE A 32 -16.11 -13.74 -3.30
CA PHE A 32 -15.79 -12.82 -2.20
C PHE A 32 -16.25 -11.39 -2.51
N ALA A 33 -15.94 -10.87 -3.69
CA ALA A 33 -16.33 -9.55 -4.12
C ALA A 33 -17.85 -9.35 -4.10
N GLN A 34 -18.59 -10.32 -4.66
CA GLN A 34 -20.06 -10.32 -4.63
C GLN A 34 -20.60 -10.36 -3.20
N ALA A 35 -20.00 -11.14 -2.31
CA ALA A 35 -20.40 -11.19 -0.90
C ALA A 35 -20.25 -9.83 -0.22
N VAL A 36 -19.13 -9.14 -0.48
CA VAL A 36 -18.88 -7.80 0.08
C VAL A 36 -19.87 -6.78 -0.47
N ILE A 37 -20.14 -6.77 -1.78
CA ILE A 37 -21.11 -5.85 -2.38
C ILE A 37 -22.50 -6.05 -1.77
N VAL A 38 -22.97 -7.29 -1.70
CA VAL A 38 -24.27 -7.65 -1.11
C VAL A 38 -24.35 -7.23 0.35
N ALA A 39 -23.31 -7.51 1.14
CA ALA A 39 -23.29 -7.17 2.56
C ALA A 39 -23.28 -5.65 2.81
N ARG A 40 -22.59 -4.88 1.96
CA ARG A 40 -22.45 -3.42 2.11
C ARG A 40 -23.66 -2.66 1.57
N LYS A 41 -24.19 -3.06 0.42
CA LYS A 41 -25.32 -2.37 -0.22
C LYS A 41 -26.68 -2.91 0.24
N ILE A 42 -26.71 -4.07 0.92
CA ILE A 42 -27.94 -4.77 1.35
C ILE A 42 -28.85 -5.02 0.13
N VAL A 43 -28.28 -5.64 -0.91
CA VAL A 43 -28.96 -5.97 -2.17
C VAL A 43 -28.99 -7.47 -2.42
N SER A 44 -29.89 -7.92 -3.30
CA SER A 44 -29.91 -9.32 -3.73
C SER A 44 -28.72 -9.64 -4.62
N LEU A 45 -28.25 -10.89 -4.60
CA LEU A 45 -27.21 -11.34 -5.53
C LEU A 45 -27.65 -11.20 -7.00
N SER A 46 -28.95 -11.35 -7.27
CA SER A 46 -29.52 -11.24 -8.61
C SER A 46 -29.44 -9.84 -9.22
N THR A 47 -29.21 -8.80 -8.40
CA THR A 47 -29.13 -7.41 -8.85
C THR A 47 -27.70 -6.94 -9.12
N LEU A 48 -26.70 -7.80 -8.87
CA LEU A 48 -25.31 -7.46 -9.15
C LEU A 48 -25.03 -7.40 -10.65
N ALA A 49 -24.13 -6.51 -11.06
CA ALA A 49 -23.63 -6.50 -12.43
C ALA A 49 -23.08 -7.88 -12.83
N ARG A 50 -23.53 -8.36 -13.99
CA ARG A 50 -23.11 -9.65 -14.55
C ARG A 50 -21.76 -9.59 -15.26
N ALA A 51 -21.39 -8.42 -15.77
CA ALA A 51 -20.10 -8.19 -16.39
C ALA A 51 -19.07 -7.77 -15.34
N HIS A 52 -17.83 -8.22 -15.49
CA HIS A 52 -16.73 -7.82 -14.61
C HIS A 52 -16.24 -6.40 -14.88
N ALA A 53 -16.51 -5.86 -16.08
CA ALA A 53 -16.04 -4.56 -16.56
C ALA A 53 -14.52 -4.38 -16.52
N LEU A 54 -13.87 -5.47 -16.90
CA LEU A 54 -12.47 -5.58 -17.23
C LEU A 54 -12.40 -6.25 -18.60
N ALA A 55 -11.50 -5.78 -19.47
CA ALA A 55 -11.24 -6.38 -20.76
C ALA A 55 -9.75 -6.68 -20.88
N ASP A 56 -9.37 -7.89 -21.28
CA ASP A 56 -8.00 -8.15 -21.71
C ASP A 56 -7.74 -7.41 -23.03
N VAL A 57 -6.74 -6.53 -23.01
CA VAL A 57 -6.26 -5.79 -24.18
C VAL A 57 -4.79 -6.09 -24.45
N THR A 58 -4.29 -7.19 -23.91
CA THR A 58 -2.94 -7.69 -24.15
C THR A 58 -2.77 -8.04 -25.62
N PRO A 59 -1.70 -7.56 -26.29
CA PRO A 59 -1.42 -7.95 -27.66
C PRO A 59 -1.29 -9.47 -27.83
N LEU A 60 -1.53 -9.96 -29.04
CA LEU A 60 -1.43 -11.39 -29.36
C LEU A 60 0.03 -11.86 -29.21
N ASN A 61 0.21 -13.09 -28.74
CA ASN A 61 1.51 -13.78 -28.57
C ASN A 61 2.50 -13.10 -27.61
N GLU A 62 2.03 -12.25 -26.71
CA GLU A 62 2.85 -11.63 -25.68
C GLU A 62 3.02 -12.53 -24.45
N GLY A 63 4.14 -12.33 -23.73
CA GLY A 63 4.43 -13.00 -22.47
C GLY A 63 3.55 -12.52 -21.31
N VAL A 64 3.59 -13.26 -20.19
CA VAL A 64 2.82 -12.93 -18.99
C VAL A 64 3.13 -11.52 -18.48
N GLU A 65 4.38 -11.08 -18.59
CA GLU A 65 4.83 -9.75 -18.17
C GLU A 65 4.18 -8.59 -18.91
N ARG A 66 3.59 -8.86 -20.09
CA ARG A 66 2.91 -7.87 -20.94
C ARG A 66 1.40 -7.89 -20.80
N LEU A 67 0.86 -8.74 -19.91
CA LEU A 67 -0.57 -8.80 -19.64
C LEU A 67 -1.10 -7.42 -19.24
N LEU A 68 -2.18 -7.01 -19.87
CA LEU A 68 -2.73 -5.66 -19.84
C LEU A 68 -4.26 -5.74 -19.87
N LEU A 69 -4.89 -5.20 -18.84
CA LEU A 69 -6.34 -5.02 -18.84
C LEU A 69 -6.70 -3.56 -19.13
N ARG A 70 -7.90 -3.36 -19.63
CA ARG A 70 -8.58 -2.07 -19.62
C ARG A 70 -9.75 -2.14 -18.65
N CYS A 71 -9.83 -1.16 -17.75
CA CYS A 71 -10.98 -0.98 -16.87
C CYS A 71 -12.12 -0.29 -17.61
N GLU A 72 -13.31 -0.87 -17.58
CA GLU A 72 -14.54 -0.26 -18.11
C GLU A 72 -15.27 0.53 -17.00
N ASN A 73 -16.42 1.13 -17.33
CA ASN A 73 -17.08 2.08 -16.42
C ASN A 73 -18.03 1.44 -15.40
N THR A 74 -18.52 0.23 -15.66
CA THR A 74 -19.58 -0.37 -14.82
C THR A 74 -19.56 -1.88 -14.87
N GLY A 75 -19.29 -2.51 -13.74
CA GLY A 75 -19.38 -3.95 -13.55
C GLY A 75 -18.98 -4.37 -12.14
N THR A 76 -18.83 -5.68 -11.94
CA THR A 76 -18.56 -6.27 -10.62
C THR A 76 -17.31 -5.70 -9.96
N PHE A 77 -16.24 -5.43 -10.73
CA PHE A 77 -15.01 -4.87 -10.18
C PHE A 77 -15.22 -3.47 -9.60
N GLN A 78 -15.92 -2.60 -10.33
CA GLN A 78 -16.19 -1.21 -9.92
C GLN A 78 -17.06 -1.21 -8.67
N GLU A 79 -18.13 -2.00 -8.68
CA GLU A 79 -19.01 -2.14 -7.52
C GLU A 79 -18.27 -2.69 -6.29
N PHE A 80 -17.35 -3.62 -6.51
CA PHE A 80 -16.54 -4.20 -5.45
C PHE A 80 -15.58 -3.18 -4.86
N ASN A 81 -14.81 -2.48 -5.70
CA ASN A 81 -13.88 -1.45 -5.26
C ASN A 81 -14.61 -0.36 -4.47
N ASP A 82 -15.78 0.10 -4.95
CA ASP A 82 -16.57 1.11 -4.26
C ASP A 82 -17.16 0.61 -2.93
N ALA A 83 -17.43 -0.69 -2.80
CA ALA A 83 -17.91 -1.28 -1.56
C ALA A 83 -16.81 -1.41 -0.49
N ILE A 84 -15.57 -1.70 -0.89
CA ILE A 84 -14.42 -1.87 0.03
C ILE A 84 -13.65 -0.59 0.30
N ALA A 85 -13.62 0.36 -0.64
CA ALA A 85 -12.80 1.56 -0.52
C ALA A 85 -13.10 2.36 0.78
N PRO A 86 -14.38 2.54 1.19
CA PRO A 86 -14.71 3.20 2.46
C PRO A 86 -14.28 2.43 3.72
N LEU A 87 -13.92 1.14 3.60
CA LEU A 87 -13.55 0.30 4.74
C LEU A 87 -12.08 0.42 5.15
N GLY A 88 -11.29 1.22 4.41
CA GLY A 88 -9.89 1.49 4.73
C GLY A 88 -9.74 2.11 6.12
N ARG A 89 -8.86 1.53 6.94
CA ARG A 89 -8.60 1.93 8.33
C ARG A 89 -7.13 1.82 8.64
N ILE A 90 -6.63 2.72 9.49
CA ILE A 90 -5.33 2.57 10.12
C ILE A 90 -5.57 2.21 11.58
N TRP A 91 -5.18 1.00 11.94
CA TRP A 91 -5.25 0.50 13.31
C TRP A 91 -3.96 0.83 14.04
N TYR A 92 -4.04 1.23 15.29
CA TYR A 92 -2.88 1.48 16.16
C TYR A 92 -3.21 1.10 17.60
N PHE A 93 -2.21 1.10 18.48
CA PHE A 93 -2.41 0.85 19.90
C PHE A 93 -2.26 2.14 20.71
N GLU A 94 -3.19 2.37 21.63
CA GLU A 94 -3.15 3.46 22.60
C GLU A 94 -3.37 2.84 23.98
N ASN A 95 -2.42 2.98 24.92
CA ASN A 95 -2.49 2.34 26.23
C ASN A 95 -2.80 0.83 26.15
N SER A 96 -2.16 0.12 25.21
CA SER A 96 -2.41 -1.30 24.91
C SER A 96 -3.82 -1.65 24.40
N MET A 97 -4.67 -0.65 24.10
CA MET A 97 -5.99 -0.85 23.50
C MET A 97 -5.95 -0.59 22.00
N PRO A 98 -6.59 -1.44 21.17
CA PRO A 98 -6.66 -1.21 19.74
C PRO A 98 -7.57 -0.01 19.45
N ARG A 99 -7.03 0.95 18.70
CA ARG A 99 -7.71 2.12 18.17
C ARG A 99 -7.61 2.11 16.65
N TRP A 100 -8.46 2.90 16.01
CA TRP A 100 -8.41 3.10 14.57
C TRP A 100 -9.01 4.43 14.19
N PHE A 101 -8.64 4.91 13.01
CA PHE A 101 -9.35 5.96 12.30
C PHE A 101 -9.54 5.57 10.84
N GLU A 102 -10.55 6.16 10.21
CA GLU A 102 -10.90 5.89 8.81
C GLU A 102 -9.88 6.53 7.87
N LYS A 103 -9.45 5.73 6.89
CA LYS A 103 -8.63 6.17 5.76
C LYS A 103 -9.10 5.46 4.50
N PRO A 104 -10.17 5.99 3.88
CA PRO A 104 -10.77 5.35 2.72
C PRO A 104 -9.84 5.38 1.51
N PHE A 105 -9.87 4.33 0.71
CA PHE A 105 -9.26 4.28 -0.61
C PHE A 105 -10.10 5.05 -1.63
N ASP A 106 -9.59 5.21 -2.84
CA ASP A 106 -10.30 5.90 -3.91
C ASP A 106 -11.35 4.97 -4.57
N GLY A 107 -12.44 5.59 -5.04
CA GLY A 107 -13.48 4.89 -5.81
C GLY A 107 -13.03 4.48 -7.22
N ALA A 108 -13.80 3.59 -7.84
CA ALA A 108 -13.45 2.97 -9.11
C ALA A 108 -13.56 3.92 -10.31
N ALA A 109 -14.28 5.04 -10.16
CA ALA A 109 -14.49 6.02 -11.22
C ALA A 109 -13.17 6.53 -11.82
N GLY A 110 -12.13 6.71 -10.99
CA GLY A 110 -10.82 7.14 -11.46
C GLY A 110 -10.10 6.14 -12.36
N LEU A 111 -10.50 4.86 -12.35
CA LEU A 111 -9.89 3.79 -13.15
C LEU A 111 -10.49 3.66 -14.55
N SER A 112 -11.62 4.33 -14.83
CA SER A 112 -12.30 4.28 -16.13
C SER A 112 -11.33 4.49 -17.30
N ALA A 113 -11.32 3.56 -18.26
CA ALA A 113 -10.46 3.53 -19.45
C ALA A 113 -8.94 3.44 -19.18
N GLN A 114 -8.51 3.33 -17.92
CA GLN A 114 -7.11 3.08 -17.61
C GLN A 114 -6.68 1.70 -18.11
N ARG A 115 -5.44 1.63 -18.58
CA ARG A 115 -4.77 0.38 -18.92
C ARG A 115 -3.85 0.00 -17.77
N ILE A 116 -4.05 -1.17 -17.20
CA ILE A 116 -3.31 -1.63 -16.02
C ILE A 116 -2.59 -2.92 -16.39
N SER A 117 -1.26 -2.90 -16.29
CA SER A 117 -0.45 -4.09 -16.58
C SER A 117 -0.44 -5.05 -15.39
N ILE A 118 -0.11 -6.32 -15.61
CA ILE A 118 0.14 -7.25 -14.50
C ILE A 118 1.28 -6.77 -13.62
N THR A 119 2.29 -6.10 -14.21
CA THR A 119 3.41 -5.55 -13.44
C THR A 119 2.96 -4.39 -12.55
N ASP A 120 1.99 -3.58 -12.98
CA ASP A 120 1.39 -2.55 -12.15
C ASP A 120 0.65 -3.15 -10.95
N VAL A 121 -0.05 -4.27 -11.15
CA VAL A 121 -0.73 -4.98 -10.08
C VAL A 121 0.28 -5.63 -9.12
N LEU A 122 1.16 -6.49 -9.63
CA LEU A 122 2.09 -7.28 -8.82
C LEU A 122 3.09 -6.40 -8.06
N SER A 123 3.55 -5.30 -8.66
CA SER A 123 4.46 -4.35 -7.97
C SER A 123 3.84 -3.73 -6.72
N ARG A 124 2.51 -3.77 -6.57
CA ARG A 124 1.78 -3.13 -5.46
C ARG A 124 1.17 -4.12 -4.46
N ILE A 125 1.29 -5.43 -4.67
CA ILE A 125 0.78 -6.40 -3.68
C ILE A 125 1.87 -6.65 -2.63
N PRO A 126 1.64 -6.29 -1.34
CA PRO A 126 2.67 -6.38 -0.30
C PRO A 126 3.35 -7.74 -0.18
N SER A 127 2.56 -8.82 -0.20
CA SER A 127 3.04 -10.20 0.00
C SER A 127 3.93 -10.72 -1.13
N VAL A 128 4.01 -10.03 -2.27
CA VAL A 128 4.84 -10.42 -3.43
C VAL A 128 5.87 -9.36 -3.82
N ALA A 129 5.99 -8.25 -3.09
CA ALA A 129 6.87 -7.13 -3.43
C ALA A 129 8.34 -7.56 -3.63
N ASP A 130 8.89 -8.37 -2.72
CA ASP A 130 10.27 -8.87 -2.83
C ASP A 130 10.44 -9.77 -4.07
N LYS A 131 9.49 -10.69 -4.30
CA LYS A 131 9.51 -11.59 -5.45
C LYS A 131 9.36 -10.83 -6.76
N PHE A 132 8.53 -9.80 -6.80
CA PHE A 132 8.37 -8.92 -7.95
C PHE A 132 9.72 -8.28 -8.30
N SER A 133 10.39 -7.69 -7.30
CA SER A 133 11.66 -7.00 -7.51
C SER A 133 12.76 -7.95 -8.03
N GLN A 134 12.82 -9.16 -7.48
CA GLN A 134 13.74 -10.21 -7.94
C GLN A 134 13.43 -10.70 -9.37
N THR A 135 12.15 -10.78 -9.73
CA THR A 135 11.72 -11.34 -11.03
C THR A 135 11.86 -10.33 -12.16
N PHE A 136 11.48 -9.07 -11.94
CA PHE A 136 11.42 -8.04 -12.97
C PHE A 136 12.59 -7.05 -12.93
N GLY A 137 13.52 -7.18 -11.97
CA GLY A 137 14.67 -6.28 -11.81
C GLY A 137 14.30 -4.82 -11.55
N SER A 138 13.05 -4.56 -11.14
CA SER A 138 12.48 -3.23 -10.95
C SER A 138 11.91 -3.13 -9.54
N SER A 139 12.03 -1.97 -8.90
CA SER A 139 11.52 -1.78 -7.54
C SER A 139 10.02 -2.03 -7.46
N ALA A 140 9.59 -2.76 -6.43
CA ALA A 140 8.18 -2.80 -6.06
C ALA A 140 7.67 -1.39 -5.73
N LYS A 141 6.39 -1.16 -6.01
CA LYS A 141 5.65 0.08 -5.74
C LYS A 141 4.84 -0.01 -4.44
N ALA A 142 4.96 -1.11 -3.71
CA ALA A 142 4.55 -1.26 -2.33
C ALA A 142 5.79 -1.34 -1.42
N ALA A 143 5.84 -0.50 -0.39
CA ALA A 143 6.96 -0.44 0.54
C ALA A 143 6.47 -0.64 1.99
N PRO A 144 7.19 -1.44 2.79
CA PRO A 144 6.88 -1.58 4.20
C PRO A 144 7.24 -0.29 4.95
N ILE A 145 6.35 0.14 5.83
CA ILE A 145 6.57 1.22 6.78
C ILE A 145 6.20 0.75 8.18
N MET A 146 6.90 1.28 9.17
CA MET A 146 6.56 1.09 10.58
C MET A 146 6.03 2.40 11.14
N LEU A 147 4.85 2.35 11.72
CA LEU A 147 4.26 3.49 12.42
C LEU A 147 4.34 3.24 13.92
N ASP A 148 4.81 4.22 14.65
CA ASP A 148 4.83 4.22 16.11
C ASP A 148 4.00 5.42 16.59
N PHE A 149 2.93 5.13 17.32
CA PHE A 149 2.03 6.15 17.88
C PHE A 149 2.40 6.32 19.34
N GLU A 150 2.97 7.47 19.70
CA GLU A 150 3.40 7.69 21.07
C GLU A 150 2.19 7.82 22.01
N SER A 151 2.25 7.09 23.13
CA SER A 151 1.31 7.22 24.24
C SER A 151 2.01 7.91 25.41
N PRO A 152 1.41 8.94 26.06
CA PRO A 152 0.02 9.38 25.98
C PRO A 152 -0.27 10.50 24.95
N ASN A 153 0.71 10.91 24.15
CA ASN A 153 0.59 12.03 23.21
C ASN A 153 -0.26 11.65 21.98
N VAL A 154 -1.58 11.65 22.16
CA VAL A 154 -2.57 11.45 21.10
C VAL A 154 -2.36 12.49 20.00
N GLY A 155 -1.61 12.11 18.97
CA GLY A 155 -1.26 13.00 17.88
C GLY A 155 0.15 12.82 17.36
N GLN A 156 1.12 12.43 18.19
CA GLN A 156 2.49 12.19 17.73
C GLN A 156 2.61 10.80 17.11
N CYS A 157 3.17 10.75 15.91
CA CYS A 157 3.44 9.53 15.18
C CYS A 157 4.83 9.59 14.57
N ARG A 158 5.61 8.54 14.76
CA ARG A 158 6.87 8.31 14.06
C ARG A 158 6.64 7.33 12.93
N LEU A 159 7.22 7.62 11.78
CA LEU A 159 7.23 6.76 10.61
C LEU A 159 8.67 6.30 10.37
N ARG A 160 8.88 5.00 10.33
CA ARG A 160 10.17 4.37 10.04
C ARG A 160 10.12 3.63 8.71
N ILE A 161 11.17 3.85 7.92
CA ILE A 161 11.44 3.18 6.65
C ILE A 161 12.80 2.49 6.75
N ASP A 162 12.87 1.22 6.33
CA ASP A 162 14.11 0.46 6.27
C ASP A 162 14.55 0.32 4.80
N ASP A 163 15.43 1.21 4.38
CA ASP A 163 15.94 1.31 3.01
C ASP A 163 17.08 0.30 2.78
N PRO A 164 17.03 -0.53 1.71
CA PRO A 164 18.11 -1.45 1.39
C PRO A 164 19.41 -0.77 0.94
N VAL A 165 19.37 0.51 0.57
CA VAL A 165 20.54 1.28 0.13
C VAL A 165 21.10 2.09 1.30
N LEU A 166 22.32 1.74 1.73
CA LEU A 166 23.03 2.46 2.78
C LEU A 166 23.48 3.85 2.29
N PHE A 167 23.38 4.84 3.17
CA PHE A 167 24.03 6.13 2.96
C PHE A 167 25.45 6.08 3.51
N THR A 168 26.36 6.90 2.98
CA THR A 168 27.76 6.98 3.45
C THR A 168 28.10 8.35 3.99
N ASP A 169 27.28 9.34 3.68
CA ASP A 169 27.49 10.74 4.01
C ASP A 169 26.15 11.49 4.03
N ARG A 170 26.22 12.79 4.36
CA ARG A 170 25.06 13.69 4.35
C ARG A 170 24.37 13.74 2.99
N THR A 171 25.14 13.82 1.91
CA THR A 171 24.62 14.00 0.55
C THR A 171 23.81 12.79 0.09
N SER A 172 24.34 11.59 0.29
CA SER A 172 23.69 10.32 -0.01
C SER A 172 22.46 10.08 0.87
N LEU A 173 22.48 10.47 2.15
CA LEU A 173 21.30 10.45 3.01
C LEU A 173 20.18 11.36 2.49
N ILE A 174 20.51 12.60 2.13
CA ILE A 174 19.54 13.54 1.56
C ILE A 174 18.97 13.01 0.25
N ALA A 175 19.80 12.41 -0.60
CA ALA A 175 19.36 11.78 -1.85
C ALA A 175 18.40 10.61 -1.58
N ALA A 176 18.69 9.77 -0.58
CA ALA A 176 17.81 8.66 -0.19
C ALA A 176 16.44 9.18 0.31
N ALA A 177 16.43 10.16 1.21
CA ALA A 177 15.19 10.75 1.72
C ALA A 177 14.36 11.42 0.61
N ARG A 178 15.02 12.14 -0.32
CA ARG A 178 14.36 12.75 -1.49
C ARG A 178 13.79 11.71 -2.45
N ARG A 179 14.48 10.60 -2.67
CA ARG A 179 13.95 9.47 -3.46
C ARG A 179 12.65 8.96 -2.84
N TRP A 180 12.65 8.70 -1.53
CA TRP A 180 11.43 8.29 -0.82
C TRP A 180 10.29 9.29 -0.95
N ARG A 181 10.57 10.59 -0.78
CA ARG A 181 9.54 11.63 -0.96
C ARG A 181 9.04 11.72 -2.41
N THR A 182 9.90 11.48 -3.40
CA THR A 182 9.50 11.42 -4.82
C THR A 182 8.60 10.23 -5.10
N ASP A 183 8.98 9.04 -4.60
CA ASP A 183 8.23 7.80 -4.78
C ASP A 183 6.93 7.79 -3.97
N TYR A 184 6.92 8.48 -2.82
CA TYR A 184 5.80 8.54 -1.88
C TYR A 184 5.57 9.99 -1.38
N PRO A 185 4.87 10.82 -2.18
CA PRO A 185 4.73 12.26 -1.93
C PRO A 185 4.07 12.65 -0.60
N PHE A 186 3.35 11.74 0.05
CA PHE A 186 2.79 12.03 1.37
C PHE A 186 3.88 12.34 2.41
N LEU A 187 5.10 11.82 2.23
CA LEU A 187 6.27 12.05 3.07
C LEU A 187 6.79 13.49 3.03
N GLU A 188 6.30 14.34 2.11
CA GLU A 188 6.60 15.78 2.15
C GLU A 188 5.98 16.46 3.38
N ASN A 189 4.92 15.88 3.94
CA ASN A 189 4.31 16.35 5.19
C ASN A 189 4.90 15.68 6.44
N TRP A 190 6.02 14.98 6.27
CA TRP A 190 6.72 14.27 7.34
C TRP A 190 8.13 14.83 7.51
N HIS A 191 8.50 15.13 8.75
CA HIS A 191 9.78 15.75 9.07
C HIS A 191 10.81 14.70 9.42
N PHE A 192 12.00 14.83 8.82
CA PHE A 192 13.09 13.92 9.13
C PHE A 192 13.59 14.11 10.58
N ILE A 193 13.67 13.02 11.34
CA ILE A 193 14.16 12.99 12.72
C ILE A 193 15.57 12.42 12.76
N GLU A 194 15.77 11.21 12.25
CA GLU A 194 17.02 10.50 12.39
C GLU A 194 17.22 9.49 11.27
N ALA A 195 18.49 9.16 11.04
CA ALA A 195 18.89 8.05 10.22
C ALA A 195 20.03 7.28 10.88
N SER A 196 20.00 5.96 10.75
CA SER A 196 21.06 5.08 11.24
C SER A 196 21.22 3.85 10.35
N HIS A 197 22.29 3.08 10.56
CA HIS A 197 22.45 1.78 9.93
C HIS A 197 22.03 0.66 10.90
N ALA A 198 21.13 -0.21 10.47
CA ALA A 198 20.73 -1.39 11.23
C ALA A 198 20.46 -2.59 10.31
N TRP A 199 20.99 -3.76 10.67
CA TRP A 199 20.82 -5.02 9.93
C TRP A 199 21.08 -4.92 8.42
N GLY A 200 22.12 -4.18 8.03
CA GLY A 200 22.51 -3.99 6.62
C GLY A 200 21.58 -3.04 5.83
N LYS A 201 20.71 -2.30 6.52
CA LYS A 201 19.79 -1.32 5.92
C LYS A 201 20.01 0.07 6.51
N ALA A 202 19.65 1.10 5.75
CA ALA A 202 19.50 2.45 6.26
C ALA A 202 18.11 2.59 6.87
N VAL A 203 18.04 2.87 8.17
CA VAL A 203 16.81 3.16 8.89
C VAL A 203 16.59 4.66 8.83
N LEU A 204 15.51 5.09 8.20
CA LEU A 204 15.09 6.50 8.12
C LEU A 204 13.85 6.68 8.99
N VAL A 205 13.88 7.66 9.88
CA VAL A 205 12.76 7.95 10.79
C VAL A 205 12.29 9.38 10.60
N PHE A 206 10.97 9.53 10.53
CA PHE A 206 10.26 10.78 10.36
C PHE A 206 9.21 10.95 11.45
N ASP A 207 8.79 12.18 11.76
CA ASP A 207 7.58 12.44 12.54
C ASP A 207 6.64 13.42 11.83
N ASN A 208 5.51 13.64 12.48
CA ASN A 208 4.42 14.50 12.04
C ASN A 208 4.38 15.84 12.77
N SER A 209 5.55 16.40 13.10
CA SER A 209 5.61 17.76 13.67
C SER A 209 4.97 18.78 12.71
N ALA A 210 4.29 19.79 13.23
CA ALA A 210 3.55 20.78 12.42
C ALA A 210 4.40 21.98 11.93
N ASN A 211 5.67 22.07 12.32
CA ASN A 211 6.54 23.20 11.98
C ASN A 211 7.08 23.07 10.54
N GLN A 212 6.30 23.52 9.57
CA GLN A 212 6.63 23.44 8.14
C GLN A 212 7.79 24.34 7.68
N ASP A 213 8.19 25.33 8.47
CA ASP A 213 9.16 26.36 8.06
C ASP A 213 10.64 25.93 8.21
N GLN A 214 10.93 24.72 8.71
CA GLN A 214 12.29 24.23 8.89
C GLN A 214 12.70 23.27 7.77
N ASN A 215 13.76 23.62 7.04
CA ASN A 215 14.42 22.68 6.14
C ASN A 215 15.15 21.61 6.96
N ASP A 216 14.53 20.43 7.05
CA ASP A 216 15.03 19.29 7.82
C ASP A 216 16.49 18.92 7.49
N PHE A 217 16.91 19.17 6.26
CA PHE A 217 18.22 18.76 5.71
C PHE A 217 19.26 19.88 5.66
N SER A 218 18.97 21.05 6.24
CA SER A 218 19.93 22.14 6.35
C SER A 218 21.16 21.74 7.18
N GLU A 219 22.28 22.45 7.00
CA GLU A 219 23.51 22.22 7.80
C GLU A 219 23.26 22.36 9.29
N ALA A 220 22.47 23.36 9.69
CA ALA A 220 22.13 23.62 11.08
C ALA A 220 21.21 22.55 11.69
N ASN A 221 20.34 21.93 10.90
CA ASN A 221 19.35 20.98 11.43
C ASN A 221 19.81 19.52 11.33
N LEU A 222 20.40 19.09 10.21
CA LEU A 222 20.85 17.70 10.07
C LEU A 222 22.25 17.57 10.67
N VAL A 223 22.38 16.98 11.86
CA VAL A 223 23.64 16.84 12.58
C VAL A 223 24.12 15.40 12.53
N GLN A 224 25.41 15.20 12.24
CA GLN A 224 26.02 13.87 12.32
C GLN A 224 26.27 13.52 13.79
N VAL A 225 25.63 12.45 14.27
CA VAL A 225 25.74 12.01 15.67
C VAL A 225 26.89 11.01 15.84
N ASN A 226 27.13 10.19 14.82
CA ASN A 226 28.25 9.25 14.77
C ASN A 226 28.59 8.87 13.32
N ASN A 227 29.53 7.95 13.12
CA ASN A 227 29.99 7.54 11.80
C ASN A 227 28.88 6.95 10.90
N ASN A 228 27.81 6.42 11.49
CA ASN A 228 26.74 5.73 10.79
C ASN A 228 25.36 6.35 11.08
N GLY A 229 25.31 7.59 11.56
CA GLY A 229 24.08 8.14 12.11
C GLY A 229 23.98 9.65 12.02
N PHE A 230 22.80 10.11 11.64
CA PHE A 230 22.40 11.52 11.61
C PHE A 230 21.12 11.70 12.42
N ALA A 231 20.98 12.87 13.05
CA ALA A 231 19.75 13.24 13.75
C ALA A 231 19.45 14.73 13.52
N SER A 232 18.19 15.11 13.69
CA SER A 232 17.77 16.50 13.65
C SER A 232 18.18 17.20 14.94
N ALA A 233 18.68 18.43 14.82
CA ALA A 233 19.09 19.26 15.94
C ALA A 233 17.92 19.48 16.92
N ARG A 234 16.69 19.56 16.39
CA ARG A 234 15.46 19.64 17.18
C ARG A 234 15.32 18.50 18.17
N VAL A 235 15.55 17.26 17.72
CA VAL A 235 15.45 16.06 18.55
C VAL A 235 16.57 16.01 19.57
N MET A 236 17.79 16.37 19.16
CA MET A 236 18.94 16.43 20.08
C MET A 236 18.77 17.48 21.18
N MET A 237 18.14 18.63 20.87
CA MET A 237 17.92 19.72 21.83
C MET A 237 16.65 19.55 22.66
N GLY A 238 15.87 18.49 22.44
CA GLY A 238 14.62 18.25 23.18
C GLY A 238 13.55 19.33 22.96
N ALA A 239 13.56 19.98 21.79
CA ALA A 239 12.64 21.09 21.53
C ALA A 239 11.18 20.61 21.47
N HIS A 240 10.30 21.30 22.20
CA HIS A 240 8.86 21.04 22.16
C HIS A 240 8.33 21.30 20.75
N SER A 241 7.77 20.26 20.13
CA SER A 241 7.11 20.34 18.84
C SER A 241 5.61 20.17 19.01
N THR A 242 4.83 20.93 18.25
CA THR A 242 3.43 20.62 18.03
C THR A 242 3.35 19.53 16.98
N PHE A 243 2.45 18.57 17.14
CA PHE A 243 2.25 17.48 16.19
C PHE A 243 0.89 17.60 15.53
N GLY A 244 0.87 17.51 14.21
CA GLY A 244 -0.38 17.41 13.45
C GLY A 244 -0.99 16.02 13.60
N PRO A 245 -2.31 15.86 13.58
CA PRO A 245 -2.93 14.53 13.68
C PRO A 245 -2.48 13.63 12.51
N ALA A 246 -1.92 12.46 12.81
CA ALA A 246 -1.49 11.48 11.81
C ALA A 246 -2.62 11.07 10.84
N SER A 247 -3.88 11.12 11.31
CA SER A 247 -5.08 10.91 10.51
C SER A 247 -5.29 11.94 9.40
N VAL A 248 -4.58 13.06 9.39
CA VAL A 248 -4.64 14.03 8.28
C VAL A 248 -3.59 13.72 7.23
N ILE A 249 -2.36 13.42 7.65
CA ILE A 249 -1.21 13.28 6.73
C ILE A 249 -1.00 11.88 6.17
N LEU A 250 -1.46 10.83 6.85
CA LEU A 250 -1.28 9.46 6.36
C LEU A 250 -2.18 9.20 5.15
N PRO A 251 -1.67 8.55 4.09
CA PRO A 251 -2.50 8.00 3.04
C PRO A 251 -3.23 6.74 3.55
N PRO A 252 -4.22 6.22 2.80
CA PRO A 252 -4.67 4.84 2.97
C PRO A 252 -3.48 3.87 2.89
N LEU A 253 -3.45 2.89 3.79
CA LEU A 253 -2.38 1.90 3.90
C LEU A 253 -2.94 0.49 3.71
N SER A 254 -2.09 -0.40 3.22
CA SER A 254 -2.39 -1.84 3.09
C SER A 254 -1.65 -2.68 4.14
N GLY A 255 -2.03 -3.94 4.26
CA GLY A 255 -1.55 -4.83 5.31
C GLY A 255 -2.46 -4.84 6.54
N GLY A 256 -1.91 -5.29 7.66
CA GLY A 256 -2.65 -5.50 8.90
C GLY A 256 -2.45 -4.42 9.96
N TYR A 257 -2.70 -4.79 11.21
CA TYR A 257 -2.57 -3.92 12.39
C TYR A 257 -1.15 -3.37 12.54
N VAL A 258 -1.03 -2.04 12.74
CA VAL A 258 0.23 -1.39 13.12
C VAL A 258 0.74 -2.01 14.41
N GLY A 259 2.00 -2.43 14.42
CA GLY A 259 2.68 -3.02 15.59
C GLY A 259 2.60 -4.55 15.70
N SER A 260 1.78 -5.24 14.90
CA SER A 260 1.72 -6.72 14.90
C SER A 260 1.97 -7.35 13.53
N SER A 261 1.90 -6.56 12.46
CA SER A 261 2.21 -6.96 11.09
C SER A 261 2.82 -5.80 10.33
N ALA A 262 3.53 -6.07 9.24
CA ALA A 262 4.07 -5.01 8.39
C ALA A 262 2.91 -4.23 7.75
N THR A 263 2.91 -2.91 7.93
CA THR A 263 2.03 -1.98 7.24
C THR A 263 2.73 -1.53 5.96
N TYR A 264 1.98 -1.38 4.88
CA TYR A 264 2.55 -1.02 3.57
C TYR A 264 1.91 0.25 3.04
N VAL A 265 2.74 1.11 2.49
CA VAL A 265 2.29 2.18 1.59
C VAL A 265 2.40 1.68 0.15
N MET A 266 1.41 2.01 -0.66
CA MET A 266 1.37 1.65 -2.08
C MET A 266 1.28 2.91 -2.93
N GLN A 267 2.09 2.98 -3.98
CA GLN A 267 1.93 4.04 -4.98
C GLN A 267 0.58 3.88 -5.71
N PRO A 268 -0.10 4.97 -6.06
CA PRO A 268 -1.35 4.89 -6.83
C PRO A 268 -1.14 4.28 -8.23
N ILE A 269 -2.21 3.74 -8.83
CA ILE A 269 -2.27 3.36 -10.25
C ILE A 269 -3.03 4.47 -10.97
N GLY A 270 -2.36 5.17 -11.89
CA GLY A 270 -2.96 6.30 -12.61
C GLY A 270 -3.57 7.35 -11.68
N GLY A 271 -2.92 7.63 -10.55
CA GLY A 271 -3.42 8.56 -9.53
C GLY A 271 -4.46 7.99 -8.55
N VAL A 272 -4.95 6.76 -8.75
CA VAL A 272 -5.96 6.12 -7.90
C VAL A 272 -5.31 5.21 -6.86
N LYS A 273 -5.64 5.44 -5.59
CA LYS A 273 -5.21 4.62 -4.44
C LYS A 273 -6.19 3.48 -4.24
N LEU A 274 -5.80 2.28 -4.65
CA LEU A 274 -6.62 1.08 -4.52
C LEU A 274 -6.29 0.30 -3.26
N SER A 275 -7.28 -0.47 -2.78
CA SER A 275 -7.04 -1.47 -1.73
C SER A 275 -6.31 -2.68 -2.30
N GLU A 276 -5.60 -3.43 -1.45
CA GLU A 276 -4.97 -4.71 -1.85
C GLU A 276 -5.99 -5.68 -2.45
N TYR A 277 -7.22 -5.73 -1.93
CA TYR A 277 -8.26 -6.62 -2.46
C TYR A 277 -8.69 -6.26 -3.89
N SER A 278 -8.74 -4.96 -4.21
CA SER A 278 -8.98 -4.50 -5.59
C SER A 278 -7.87 -4.99 -6.52
N LEU A 279 -6.60 -4.91 -6.07
CA LEU A 279 -5.45 -5.39 -6.84
C LEU A 279 -5.49 -6.91 -7.03
N GLN A 280 -5.88 -7.69 -6.01
CA GLN A 280 -6.06 -9.14 -6.11
C GLN A 280 -7.14 -9.51 -7.13
N PHE A 281 -8.23 -8.73 -7.22
CA PHE A 281 -9.25 -8.91 -8.25
C PHE A 281 -8.67 -8.68 -9.66
N LEU A 282 -7.98 -7.55 -9.87
CA LEU A 282 -7.36 -7.23 -11.16
C LEU A 282 -6.32 -8.29 -11.58
N GLY A 283 -5.46 -8.71 -10.65
CA GLY A 283 -4.43 -9.70 -10.91
C GLY A 283 -4.99 -11.09 -11.22
N SER A 284 -6.00 -11.54 -10.47
CA SER A 284 -6.64 -12.83 -10.73
C SER A 284 -7.39 -12.84 -12.07
N PHE A 285 -8.01 -11.73 -12.47
CA PHE A 285 -8.63 -11.60 -13.80
C PHE A 285 -7.60 -11.80 -14.92
N LEU A 286 -6.47 -11.09 -14.87
CA LEU A 286 -5.42 -11.18 -15.90
C LEU A 286 -4.81 -12.59 -16.03
N LEU A 287 -4.71 -13.32 -14.92
CA LEU A 287 -4.11 -14.65 -14.91
C LEU A 287 -5.05 -15.74 -15.45
N VAL A 288 -6.35 -15.45 -15.59
CA VAL A 288 -7.35 -16.43 -16.03
C VAL A 288 -7.72 -16.29 -17.49
N ASP A 289 -7.73 -15.08 -18.04
CA ASP A 289 -8.17 -14.85 -19.43
C ASP A 289 -7.21 -15.43 -20.50
N ARG A 290 -6.11 -16.08 -20.07
CA ARG A 290 -5.07 -16.66 -20.92
C ARG A 290 -4.86 -18.16 -20.73
N ILE A 291 -5.67 -18.81 -19.89
CA ILE A 291 -5.69 -20.27 -19.69
C ILE A 291 -6.88 -20.84 -20.45
#